data_AF-A0A2M8EKC4-F1
#
_entry.id   AF-A0A2M8EKC4-F1
#
_cell.length_a   1.000
_cell.length_b   1.000
_cell.length_c   1.000
_cell.angle_alpha   90.00
_cell.angle_beta   90.00
_cell.angle_gamma   90.00
#
_symmetry.space_group_name_H-M   'P 1'
#
loop_
_entity.id
_entity.type
_entity.pdbx_description
1 polymer ?
#
loop_
_entity_poly.entity_id
_entity_poly.type
_entity_poly.pdbx_seq_one_letter_code
_entity_poly.pdbx_strand_id
1 'polypeptide(L)'
;MAESYPVSGAPHLSYLIEAFSKDHRPSFPEGPKIKVSEAVSTLAFLYEKVRQAMEYQESHLLRRAAVERILMRRLRPESNASSVAEALVKELIRGRYLENNTYPESLIAVVGKTLEKYVYLLQKIEGRKEGMELSEWLMRLASSEIEEIFTPPNRDDALAAFMYTNISKAAILKDDTLNANEKRLQLYLAIYKTLLKLDRAMLEFNLFELFYPNWKQADYPLLEEVGANLIRIKERSVAILGYPLGGALAAQVKRYVPPFFVLRDALEKEGAKILGSQMDLVRAVRTAYQRRYERERARLATAATRALIYIFLTKILLSLAFELPAERFIYGEVRRIPFMINFFFPPLLIFLLTLSLTPPGRENEERVVKAVEGAVFGGGDGIFSEQYRVEVKKRSRTLSLVLFLLYLATFAVIFGAVSYLLRLVDFTLFGILLFFFYTSVVMYFGVRVRDSSRELVMVGGKETIASVLLSFISLPFLKVGSYVSIGLSRFNFLVLFATLLIEAPFQKLIEILEEWVSFMREKKEEVY
;
A
#
# COMPACT_ATOMS: atom_id res chain seq x y z
N MET A 1 10.35 -8.95 -28.91
CA MET A 1 11.25 -8.04 -28.17
C MET A 1 11.38 -8.53 -26.73
N ALA A 2 12.15 -9.60 -26.52
CA ALA A 2 12.44 -10.20 -25.21
C ALA A 2 13.94 -10.47 -25.09
N GLU A 3 14.75 -9.58 -25.65
CA GLU A 3 16.20 -9.66 -25.64
C GLU A 3 16.73 -8.36 -25.04
N SER A 4 17.66 -8.51 -24.08
CA SER A 4 18.32 -7.46 -23.28
C SER A 4 17.54 -6.92 -22.07
N TYR A 5 17.45 -7.75 -21.02
CA TYR A 5 17.38 -7.25 -19.64
C TYR A 5 18.81 -7.03 -19.14
N PRO A 6 19.21 -5.84 -18.66
CA PRO A 6 20.53 -5.62 -18.10
C PRO A 6 20.51 -6.01 -16.62
N VAL A 7 20.60 -7.31 -16.33
CA VAL A 7 20.84 -7.76 -14.94
C VAL A 7 22.01 -8.75 -14.98
N SER A 8 23.18 -8.18 -15.26
CA SER A 8 24.50 -8.82 -15.23
C SER A 8 25.04 -8.85 -13.79
N GLY A 9 25.68 -9.97 -13.45
CA GLY A 9 26.07 -10.34 -12.09
C GLY A 9 27.24 -9.54 -11.52
N ALA A 10 26.99 -9.02 -10.31
CA ALA A 10 27.88 -8.39 -9.32
C ALA A 10 28.58 -7.06 -9.69
N PRO A 11 28.66 -6.10 -8.73
CA PRO A 11 28.21 -6.17 -7.34
C PRO A 11 26.96 -5.30 -7.13
N HIS A 12 25.77 -5.89 -6.92
CA HIS A 12 24.60 -5.10 -6.49
C HIS A 12 24.84 -4.35 -5.16
N LEU A 13 25.89 -4.72 -4.41
CA LEU A 13 26.44 -3.96 -3.30
C LEU A 13 27.07 -2.62 -3.73
N SER A 14 27.77 -2.54 -4.87
CA SER A 14 28.29 -1.25 -5.36
C SER A 14 27.18 -0.33 -5.83
N TYR A 15 26.12 -0.87 -6.45
CA TYR A 15 24.92 -0.10 -6.78
C TYR A 15 24.23 0.44 -5.51
N LEU A 16 24.16 -0.37 -4.46
CA LEU A 16 23.67 0.05 -3.15
C LEU A 16 24.55 1.15 -2.54
N ILE A 17 25.88 0.99 -2.56
CA ILE A 17 26.83 1.98 -2.06
C ILE A 17 26.66 3.30 -2.83
N GLU A 18 26.59 3.25 -4.16
CA GLU A 18 26.43 4.44 -5.00
C GLU A 18 25.14 5.19 -4.69
N ALA A 19 24.00 4.48 -4.63
CA ALA A 19 22.70 5.08 -4.37
C ALA A 19 22.60 5.73 -2.98
N PHE A 20 23.25 5.14 -1.97
CA PHE A 20 23.26 5.67 -0.59
C PHE A 20 24.43 6.63 -0.31
N SER A 21 25.34 6.84 -1.27
CA SER A 21 26.40 7.86 -1.17
C SER A 21 26.00 9.22 -1.74
N LYS A 22 25.02 9.26 -2.65
CA LYS A 22 24.48 10.50 -3.23
C LYS A 22 23.42 11.12 -2.32
N ASP A 23 23.29 12.45 -2.36
CA ASP A 23 22.12 13.11 -1.78
C ASP A 23 20.87 12.65 -2.53
N HIS A 24 19.83 12.34 -1.77
CA HIS A 24 18.58 11.77 -2.27
C HIS A 24 17.50 12.83 -2.47
N ARG A 25 17.71 14.03 -1.93
CA ARG A 25 16.76 15.12 -2.12
C ARG A 25 16.82 15.59 -3.57
N PRO A 26 15.68 15.66 -4.28
CA PRO A 26 15.66 16.25 -5.61
C PRO A 26 16.16 17.71 -5.50
N SER A 27 17.23 18.03 -6.22
CA SER A 27 17.73 19.39 -6.33
C SER A 27 16.97 20.11 -7.43
N PHE A 28 16.20 21.12 -7.05
CA PHE A 28 15.54 22.00 -8.02
C PHE A 28 16.38 23.27 -8.22
N PRO A 29 16.37 23.88 -9.42
CA PRO A 29 17.02 25.17 -9.65
C PRO A 29 16.52 26.24 -8.66
N GLU A 30 17.40 27.12 -8.22
CA GLU A 30 17.01 28.26 -7.39
C GLU A 30 16.02 29.17 -8.14
N GLY A 31 15.04 29.70 -7.43
CA GLY A 31 13.99 30.52 -8.02
C GLY A 31 12.90 30.92 -7.02
N PRO A 32 11.88 31.67 -7.47
CA PRO A 32 10.74 32.03 -6.64
C PRO A 32 10.06 30.76 -6.12
N LYS A 33 9.71 30.78 -4.83
CA LYS A 33 9.13 29.63 -4.13
C LYS A 33 7.61 29.70 -4.14
N ILE A 34 6.99 28.54 -4.29
CA ILE A 34 5.54 28.40 -4.25
C ILE A 34 5.07 28.64 -2.82
N LYS A 35 4.22 29.66 -2.65
CA LYS A 35 3.64 30.04 -1.37
C LYS A 35 2.12 29.95 -1.41
N VAL A 36 1.57 29.27 -0.43
CA VAL A 36 0.13 29.16 -0.19
C VAL A 36 -0.23 29.83 1.13
N SER A 37 -1.41 30.42 1.23
CA SER A 37 -1.92 31.05 2.46
C SER A 37 -2.07 30.04 3.61
N GLU A 38 -1.48 30.35 4.78
CA GLU A 38 -1.44 29.47 5.96
C GLU A 38 -2.82 29.27 6.60
N ALA A 39 -3.63 30.34 6.65
CA ALA A 39 -4.99 30.28 7.17
C ALA A 39 -5.88 29.32 6.34
N VAL A 40 -5.75 29.39 5.02
CA VAL A 40 -6.49 28.53 4.07
C VAL A 40 -5.97 27.08 4.10
N SER A 41 -4.66 26.89 4.23
CA SER A 41 -4.05 25.56 4.39
C SER A 41 -4.53 24.83 5.66
N THR A 42 -4.89 25.55 6.74
CA THR A 42 -5.39 24.93 7.97
C THR A 42 -6.73 24.22 7.76
N LEU A 43 -7.66 24.82 7.01
CA LEU A 43 -8.95 24.20 6.67
C LEU A 43 -8.79 22.99 5.74
N ALA A 44 -7.93 23.13 4.72
CA ALA A 44 -7.59 22.03 3.82
C ALA A 44 -7.00 20.83 4.59
N PHE A 45 -6.10 21.11 5.53
CA PHE A 45 -5.47 20.10 6.37
C PHE A 45 -6.46 19.38 7.29
N LEU A 46 -7.44 20.08 7.86
CA LEU A 46 -8.47 19.43 8.70
C LEU A 46 -9.31 18.43 7.90
N TYR A 47 -9.77 18.82 6.72
CA TYR A 47 -10.48 17.91 5.82
C TYR A 47 -9.61 16.70 5.45
N GLU A 48 -8.36 16.96 5.11
CA GLU A 48 -7.39 15.94 4.74
C GLU A 48 -7.11 14.95 5.89
N LYS A 49 -7.11 15.41 7.15
CA LYS A 49 -6.99 14.53 8.32
C LYS A 49 -8.20 13.64 8.53
N VAL A 50 -9.41 14.15 8.32
CA VAL A 50 -10.64 13.34 8.38
C VAL A 50 -10.59 12.23 7.32
N ARG A 51 -10.17 12.58 6.10
CA ARG A 51 -10.03 11.63 4.99
C ARG A 51 -8.98 10.56 5.26
N GLN A 52 -7.79 10.95 5.73
CA GLN A 52 -6.72 10.00 6.11
C GLN A 52 -7.15 9.04 7.22
N ALA A 53 -8.04 9.46 8.13
CA ALA A 53 -8.57 8.56 9.16
C ALA A 53 -9.46 7.45 8.59
N MET A 54 -10.06 7.66 7.42
CA MET A 54 -10.91 6.68 6.73
C MET A 54 -10.11 5.72 5.83
N GLU A 55 -8.94 6.14 5.35
CA GLU A 55 -8.08 5.33 4.47
C GLU A 55 -6.96 4.64 5.25
N TYR A 56 -6.99 3.30 5.26
CA TYR A 56 -5.86 2.51 5.76
C TYR A 56 -4.83 2.29 4.64
N GLN A 57 -3.91 3.24 4.47
CA GLN A 57 -2.75 3.12 3.57
C GLN A 57 -1.44 3.42 4.31
N GLU A 58 -0.31 2.93 3.77
CA GLU A 58 1.02 3.29 4.28
C GLU A 58 1.27 4.79 4.09
N SER A 59 1.97 5.42 5.04
CA SER A 59 2.11 6.89 5.06
C SER A 59 2.77 7.46 3.80
N HIS A 60 3.71 6.73 3.19
CA HIS A 60 4.36 7.14 1.94
C HIS A 60 3.43 7.04 0.72
N LEU A 61 2.37 6.23 0.78
CA LEU A 61 1.41 6.09 -0.32
C LEU A 61 0.37 7.22 -0.36
N LEU A 62 0.21 7.96 0.75
CA LEU A 62 -0.84 8.97 0.89
C LEU A 62 -0.69 10.11 -0.13
N ARG A 63 0.56 10.55 -0.41
CA ARG A 63 0.82 11.63 -1.38
C ARG A 63 0.47 11.20 -2.79
N ARG A 64 0.96 10.05 -3.25
CA ARG A 64 0.61 9.51 -4.58
C ARG A 64 -0.89 9.27 -4.74
N ALA A 65 -1.56 8.72 -3.73
CA ALA A 65 -3.02 8.60 -3.75
C ALA A 65 -3.73 9.96 -3.84
N ALA A 66 -3.19 11.00 -3.20
CA ALA A 66 -3.70 12.37 -3.35
C ALA A 66 -3.48 12.92 -4.76
N VAL A 67 -2.30 12.70 -5.35
CA VAL A 67 -2.03 13.05 -6.75
C VAL A 67 -3.06 12.38 -7.66
N GLU A 68 -3.27 11.07 -7.52
CA GLU A 68 -4.24 10.31 -8.32
C GLU A 68 -5.65 10.91 -8.24
N ARG A 69 -6.13 11.25 -7.03
CA ARG A 69 -7.46 11.88 -6.84
C ARG A 69 -7.54 13.27 -7.46
N ILE A 70 -6.52 14.10 -7.29
CA ILE A 70 -6.49 15.46 -7.86
C ILE A 70 -6.49 15.38 -9.39
N LEU A 71 -5.71 14.46 -9.98
CA LEU A 71 -5.70 14.24 -11.43
C LEU A 71 -7.03 13.69 -11.94
N MET A 72 -7.64 12.71 -11.25
CA MET A 72 -8.98 12.23 -11.56
C MET A 72 -10.03 13.35 -11.58
N ARG A 73 -9.86 14.39 -10.76
CA ARG A 73 -10.74 15.56 -10.74
C ARG A 73 -10.43 16.57 -11.85
N ARG A 74 -9.14 16.85 -12.12
CA ARG A 74 -8.72 18.01 -12.93
C ARG A 74 -8.21 17.69 -14.34
N LEU A 75 -7.70 16.48 -14.57
CA LEU A 75 -7.07 16.10 -15.82
C LEU A 75 -8.11 15.49 -16.78
N ARG A 76 -8.30 16.13 -17.92
CA ARG A 76 -9.23 15.78 -19.00
C ARG A 76 -8.49 15.89 -20.34
N PRO A 77 -9.02 15.32 -21.43
CA PRO A 77 -8.45 15.46 -22.78
C PRO A 77 -8.17 16.92 -23.18
N GLU A 78 -9.04 17.84 -22.76
CA GLU A 78 -8.98 19.27 -23.09
C GLU A 78 -8.23 20.13 -22.05
N SER A 79 -7.64 19.50 -21.03
CA SER A 79 -6.99 20.22 -19.94
C SER A 79 -5.67 20.86 -20.39
N ASN A 80 -5.44 22.10 -19.97
CA ASN A 80 -4.10 22.70 -20.01
C ASN A 80 -3.21 22.06 -18.92
N ALA A 81 -2.19 21.30 -19.34
CA ALA A 81 -1.32 20.55 -18.43
C ALA A 81 -0.60 21.45 -17.41
N SER A 82 -0.14 22.64 -17.81
CA SER A 82 0.53 23.60 -16.92
C SER A 82 -0.41 24.13 -15.84
N SER A 83 -1.66 24.47 -16.20
CA SER A 83 -2.66 24.91 -15.22
C SER A 83 -3.05 23.80 -14.25
N VAL A 84 -3.14 22.55 -14.72
CA VAL A 84 -3.40 21.39 -13.85
C VAL A 84 -2.21 21.12 -12.92
N ALA A 85 -0.98 21.25 -13.42
CA ALA A 85 0.23 21.09 -12.62
C ALA A 85 0.33 22.13 -11.50
N GLU A 86 0.04 23.40 -11.78
CA GLU A 86 0.02 24.46 -10.78
C GLU A 86 -1.00 24.17 -9.68
N ALA A 87 -2.23 23.84 -10.06
CA ALA A 87 -3.29 23.49 -9.13
C ALA A 87 -2.92 22.26 -8.29
N LEU A 88 -2.35 21.23 -8.91
CA LEU A 88 -1.90 20.01 -8.23
C LEU A 88 -0.85 20.32 -7.15
N VAL A 89 0.21 21.05 -7.50
CA VAL A 89 1.29 21.37 -6.55
C VAL A 89 0.76 22.23 -5.39
N LYS A 90 -0.07 23.24 -5.67
CA LYS A 90 -0.70 24.07 -4.63
C LYS A 90 -1.59 23.26 -3.70
N GLU A 91 -2.41 22.35 -4.23
CA GLU A 91 -3.25 21.48 -3.41
C GLU A 91 -2.45 20.51 -2.53
N LEU A 92 -1.34 19.96 -3.04
CA LEU A 92 -0.44 19.14 -2.24
C LEU A 92 0.20 19.92 -1.09
N ILE A 93 0.55 21.20 -1.30
CA ILE A 93 1.02 22.10 -0.23
C ILE A 93 -0.10 22.37 0.77
N ARG A 94 -1.32 22.69 0.31
CA ARG A 94 -2.49 22.94 1.19
C ARG A 94 -2.78 21.74 2.09
N GLY A 95 -2.76 20.53 1.54
CA GLY A 95 -2.96 19.26 2.24
C GLY A 95 -1.78 18.83 3.13
N ARG A 96 -0.68 19.60 3.16
CA ARG A 96 0.58 19.30 3.86
C ARG A 96 1.24 17.99 3.42
N TYR A 97 1.04 17.62 2.16
CA TYR A 97 1.84 16.58 1.49
C TYR A 97 3.20 17.09 1.04
N LEU A 98 3.26 18.39 0.73
CA LEU A 98 4.48 19.13 0.44
C LEU A 98 4.64 20.28 1.44
N GLU A 99 5.88 20.60 1.78
CA GLU A 99 6.21 21.73 2.65
C GLU A 99 5.96 23.06 1.92
N ASN A 100 5.26 23.98 2.60
CA ASN A 100 5.01 25.33 2.08
C ASN A 100 6.32 26.11 1.99
N ASN A 101 6.45 27.02 1.02
CA ASN A 101 7.62 27.89 0.83
C ASN A 101 8.96 27.13 0.71
N THR A 102 8.93 25.92 0.15
CA THR A 102 10.11 25.05 0.00
C THR A 102 10.46 24.82 -1.47
N TYR A 103 9.48 24.50 -2.30
CA TYR A 103 9.67 24.14 -3.71
C TYR A 103 9.65 25.38 -4.63
N PRO A 104 10.55 25.46 -5.63
CA PRO A 104 10.53 26.55 -6.62
C PRO A 104 9.42 26.36 -7.65
N GLU A 105 9.02 27.46 -8.30
CA GLU A 105 8.00 27.44 -9.37
C GLU A 105 8.39 26.56 -10.57
N SER A 106 9.69 26.35 -10.81
CA SER A 106 10.18 25.44 -11.86
C SER A 106 9.67 23.99 -11.70
N LEU A 107 9.31 23.58 -10.48
CA LEU A 107 8.65 22.30 -10.23
C LEU A 107 7.33 22.16 -10.99
N ILE A 108 6.55 23.25 -11.10
CA ILE A 108 5.27 23.25 -11.82
C ILE A 108 5.51 22.93 -13.29
N ALA A 109 6.57 23.46 -13.89
CA ALA A 109 6.92 23.17 -15.28
C ALA A 109 7.33 21.69 -15.48
N VAL A 110 8.07 21.11 -14.54
CA VAL A 110 8.46 19.68 -14.58
C VAL A 110 7.23 18.77 -14.50
N VAL A 111 6.31 19.07 -13.58
CA VAL A 111 5.04 18.34 -13.45
C VAL A 111 4.15 18.57 -14.68
N GLY A 112 4.09 19.80 -15.21
CA GLY A 112 3.34 20.15 -16.42
C GLY A 112 3.77 19.32 -17.61
N LYS A 113 5.09 19.26 -17.89
CA LYS A 113 5.65 18.43 -18.96
C LYS A 113 5.32 16.95 -18.80
N THR A 114 5.29 16.45 -17.56
CA THR A 114 4.87 15.07 -17.28
C THR A 114 3.41 14.86 -17.65
N LEU A 115 2.53 15.80 -17.26
CA LEU A 115 1.10 15.74 -17.53
C LEU A 115 0.75 15.90 -19.01
N GLU A 116 1.53 16.64 -19.80
CA GLU A 116 1.33 16.76 -21.25
C GLU A 116 1.27 15.40 -21.96
N LYS A 117 2.15 14.46 -21.57
CA LYS A 117 2.14 13.08 -22.09
C LYS A 117 0.80 12.39 -21.83
N TYR A 118 0.25 12.56 -20.63
CA TYR A 118 -1.01 11.93 -20.24
C TYR A 118 -2.22 12.62 -20.85
N VAL A 119 -2.22 13.95 -21.00
CA VAL A 119 -3.26 14.68 -21.76
C VAL A 119 -3.32 14.17 -23.19
N TYR A 120 -2.16 14.01 -23.84
CA TYR A 120 -2.09 13.46 -25.19
C TYR A 120 -2.68 12.04 -25.29
N LEU A 121 -2.34 11.15 -24.35
CA LEU A 121 -2.91 9.80 -24.31
C LEU A 121 -4.43 9.82 -24.04
N LEU A 122 -4.92 10.75 -23.21
CA LEU A 122 -6.35 10.93 -22.95
C LEU A 122 -7.12 11.34 -24.21
N GLN A 123 -6.57 12.24 -25.02
CA GLN A 123 -7.15 12.64 -26.31
C GLN A 123 -7.27 11.45 -27.27
N LYS A 124 -6.28 10.55 -27.29
CA LYS A 124 -6.29 9.36 -28.17
C LYS A 124 -7.36 8.33 -27.80
N ILE A 125 -7.82 8.31 -26.55
CA ILE A 125 -8.85 7.38 -26.06
C ILE A 125 -10.24 8.01 -25.97
N GLU A 126 -10.36 9.30 -26.30
CA GLU A 126 -11.64 10.00 -26.29
C GLU A 126 -12.63 9.35 -27.28
N GLY A 127 -13.88 9.22 -26.85
CA GLY A 127 -14.94 8.56 -27.63
C GLY A 127 -14.82 7.03 -27.72
N ARG A 128 -13.78 6.40 -27.18
CA ARG A 128 -13.67 4.93 -27.13
C ARG A 128 -14.56 4.34 -26.05
N LYS A 129 -15.10 3.14 -26.29
CA LYS A 129 -15.93 2.40 -25.32
C LYS A 129 -15.19 2.13 -24.00
N GLU A 130 -13.89 1.82 -24.09
CA GLU A 130 -13.01 1.55 -22.96
C GLU A 130 -12.41 2.83 -22.34
N GLY A 131 -12.77 4.02 -22.84
CA GLY A 131 -12.14 5.30 -22.48
C GLY A 131 -12.14 5.60 -20.99
N MET A 132 -13.23 5.29 -20.27
CA MET A 132 -13.31 5.49 -18.81
C MET A 132 -12.30 4.60 -18.06
N GLU A 133 -12.24 3.32 -18.41
CA GLU A 133 -11.37 2.35 -17.74
C GLU A 133 -9.88 2.58 -18.07
N LEU A 134 -9.59 3.09 -19.28
CA LEU A 134 -8.25 3.49 -19.70
C LEU A 134 -7.83 4.81 -19.03
N SER A 135 -8.72 5.79 -18.93
CA SER A 135 -8.47 7.05 -18.22
C SER A 135 -8.10 6.81 -16.76
N GLU A 136 -8.85 5.94 -16.06
CA GLU A 136 -8.52 5.56 -14.67
C GLU A 136 -7.15 4.90 -14.55
N TRP A 137 -6.77 4.05 -15.51
CA TRP A 137 -5.45 3.43 -15.52
C TRP A 137 -4.34 4.46 -15.82
N LEU A 138 -4.56 5.40 -16.74
CA LEU A 138 -3.63 6.49 -17.02
C LEU A 138 -3.40 7.39 -15.80
N MET A 139 -4.44 7.65 -14.99
CA MET A 139 -4.28 8.44 -13.76
C MET A 139 -3.38 7.73 -12.74
N ARG A 140 -3.49 6.40 -12.64
CA ARG A 140 -2.59 5.59 -11.80
C ARG A 140 -1.14 5.69 -12.25
N LEU A 141 -0.88 5.61 -13.56
CA LEU A 141 0.47 5.78 -14.11
C LEU A 141 0.99 7.20 -13.86
N ALA A 142 0.21 8.22 -14.18
CA ALA A 142 0.59 9.63 -14.00
C ALA A 142 0.90 9.97 -12.55
N SER A 143 0.08 9.50 -11.62
CA SER A 143 0.31 9.72 -10.19
C SER A 143 1.59 9.06 -9.70
N SER A 144 1.93 7.88 -10.21
CA SER A 144 3.14 7.15 -9.83
C SER A 144 4.39 7.81 -10.41
N GLU A 145 4.33 8.27 -11.67
CA GLU A 145 5.44 9.03 -12.27
C GLU A 145 5.70 10.35 -11.53
N ILE A 146 4.65 11.07 -11.15
CA ILE A 146 4.76 12.30 -10.36
C ILE A 146 5.32 12.03 -8.97
N GLU A 147 4.95 10.90 -8.35
CA GLU A 147 5.52 10.51 -7.06
C GLU A 147 7.04 10.32 -7.14
N GLU A 148 7.55 9.76 -8.25
CA GLU A 148 8.98 9.59 -8.46
C GLU A 148 9.73 10.92 -8.70
N ILE A 149 9.06 11.98 -9.14
CA ILE A 149 9.64 13.34 -9.17
C ILE A 149 9.94 13.81 -7.74
N PHE A 150 9.04 13.51 -6.79
CA PHE A 150 9.19 13.90 -5.39
C PHE A 150 10.10 12.95 -4.59
N THR A 151 10.14 11.68 -4.97
CA THR A 151 10.91 10.65 -4.28
C THR A 151 11.51 9.70 -5.32
N PRO A 152 12.70 10.05 -5.85
CA PRO A 152 13.37 9.25 -6.86
C PRO A 152 13.63 7.81 -6.38
N PRO A 153 13.33 6.77 -7.16
CA PRO A 153 13.35 5.39 -6.69
C PRO A 153 14.76 4.80 -6.51
N ASN A 154 15.83 5.54 -6.82
CA ASN A 154 17.20 5.00 -6.92
C ASN A 154 17.67 4.20 -5.70
N ARG A 155 17.38 4.68 -4.48
CA ARG A 155 17.76 3.98 -3.24
C ARG A 155 16.93 2.73 -3.00
N ASP A 156 15.63 2.82 -3.29
CA ASP A 156 14.69 1.72 -3.15
C ASP A 156 14.95 0.61 -4.18
N ASP A 157 15.25 0.97 -5.43
CA ASP A 157 15.66 0.04 -6.49
C ASP A 157 16.99 -0.62 -6.17
N ALA A 158 17.97 0.12 -5.63
CA ALA A 158 19.25 -0.44 -5.22
C ALA A 158 19.09 -1.45 -4.08
N LEU A 159 18.25 -1.14 -3.10
CA LEU A 159 17.94 -2.07 -2.02
C LEU A 159 17.18 -3.31 -2.52
N ALA A 160 16.21 -3.13 -3.43
CA ALA A 160 15.46 -4.23 -4.02
C ALA A 160 16.35 -5.16 -4.87
N ALA A 161 17.27 -4.60 -5.66
CA ALA A 161 18.24 -5.37 -6.43
C ALA A 161 19.23 -6.12 -5.53
N PHE A 162 19.67 -5.49 -4.44
CA PHE A 162 20.51 -6.13 -3.42
C PHE A 162 19.76 -7.29 -2.73
N MET A 163 18.49 -7.09 -2.36
CA MET A 163 17.65 -8.15 -1.81
C MET A 163 17.47 -9.30 -2.80
N TYR A 164 17.14 -8.99 -4.05
CA TYR A 164 16.95 -9.98 -5.12
C TYR A 164 18.17 -10.90 -5.24
N THR A 165 19.37 -10.33 -5.23
CA THR A 165 20.63 -11.08 -5.34
C THR A 165 20.77 -12.10 -4.22
N ASN A 166 20.45 -11.70 -2.99
CA ASN A 166 20.56 -12.54 -1.80
C ASN A 166 19.49 -13.64 -1.76
N ILE A 167 18.26 -13.36 -2.20
CA ILE A 167 17.15 -14.32 -2.05
C ILE A 167 16.90 -15.19 -3.27
N SER A 168 17.44 -14.85 -4.45
CA SER A 168 17.17 -15.56 -5.71
C SER A 168 17.49 -17.06 -5.66
N LYS A 169 18.43 -17.48 -4.81
CA LYS A 169 18.79 -18.89 -4.58
C LYS A 169 17.90 -19.61 -3.55
N ALA A 170 17.24 -18.85 -2.68
CA ALA A 170 16.41 -19.35 -1.57
C ALA A 170 14.90 -19.36 -1.90
N ALA A 171 14.43 -18.39 -2.69
CA ALA A 171 13.03 -18.26 -3.10
C ALA A 171 12.84 -18.70 -4.56
N ILE A 172 12.45 -19.98 -4.75
CA ILE A 172 12.33 -20.57 -6.10
C ILE A 172 10.86 -20.69 -6.49
N LEU A 173 10.51 -20.09 -7.63
CA LEU A 173 9.22 -20.27 -8.29
C LEU A 173 9.27 -21.48 -9.22
N LYS A 174 8.67 -22.59 -8.82
CA LYS A 174 8.54 -23.81 -9.64
C LYS A 174 7.22 -23.79 -10.40
N ASP A 175 7.25 -23.11 -11.54
CA ASP A 175 6.20 -23.14 -12.54
C ASP A 175 6.83 -23.36 -13.93
N ASP A 176 6.56 -24.51 -14.53
CA ASP A 176 7.14 -24.89 -15.83
C ASP A 176 6.48 -24.12 -16.99
N THR A 177 5.37 -23.42 -16.74
CA THR A 177 4.74 -22.56 -17.76
C THR A 177 5.43 -21.22 -17.93
N LEU A 178 6.29 -20.82 -16.98
CA LEU A 178 7.02 -19.55 -17.04
C LEU A 178 8.47 -19.75 -17.46
N ASN A 179 8.94 -18.89 -18.36
CA ASN A 179 10.35 -18.83 -18.71
C ASN A 179 11.19 -18.20 -17.58
N ALA A 180 12.52 -18.23 -17.73
CA ALA A 180 13.42 -17.72 -16.70
C ALA A 180 13.19 -16.22 -16.41
N ASN A 181 12.95 -15.39 -17.43
CA ASN A 181 12.76 -13.95 -17.26
C ASN A 181 11.44 -13.62 -16.55
N GLU A 182 10.37 -14.34 -16.86
CA GLU A 182 9.07 -14.20 -16.20
C GLU A 182 9.16 -14.59 -14.71
N LYS A 183 9.92 -15.64 -14.39
CA LYS A 183 10.18 -16.02 -12.98
C LYS A 183 10.94 -14.92 -12.24
N ARG A 184 11.94 -14.30 -12.87
CA ARG A 184 12.68 -13.17 -12.28
C ARG A 184 11.76 -11.98 -12.07
N LEU A 185 10.94 -11.64 -13.05
CA LEU A 185 9.97 -10.54 -12.95
C LEU A 185 9.01 -10.75 -11.78
N GLN A 186 8.44 -11.96 -11.64
CA GLN A 186 7.55 -12.28 -10.51
C GLN A 186 8.26 -12.15 -9.15
N LEU A 187 9.55 -12.51 -9.07
CA LEU A 187 10.33 -12.33 -7.86
C LEU A 187 10.59 -10.84 -7.54
N TYR A 188 10.92 -10.03 -8.54
CA TYR A 188 11.06 -8.57 -8.37
C TYR A 188 9.73 -7.92 -7.93
N LEU A 189 8.60 -8.28 -8.56
CA LEU A 189 7.28 -7.79 -8.15
C LEU A 189 6.94 -8.19 -6.71
N ALA A 190 7.30 -9.41 -6.31
CA ALA A 190 7.14 -9.87 -4.94
C ALA A 190 7.99 -9.04 -3.96
N ILE A 191 9.25 -8.74 -4.31
CA ILE A 191 10.13 -7.86 -3.52
C ILE A 191 9.55 -6.46 -3.42
N TYR A 192 9.17 -5.82 -4.53
CA TYR A 192 8.57 -4.50 -4.53
C TYR A 192 7.30 -4.43 -3.67
N LYS A 193 6.45 -5.46 -3.76
CA LYS A 193 5.23 -5.55 -2.94
C LYS A 193 5.50 -5.72 -1.44
N THR A 194 6.58 -6.41 -1.05
CA THR A 194 6.83 -6.74 0.37
C THR A 194 7.85 -5.84 1.04
N LEU A 195 8.95 -5.52 0.35
CA LEU A 195 10.02 -4.66 0.84
C LEU A 195 9.62 -3.20 0.68
N LEU A 196 9.31 -2.76 -0.54
CA LEU A 196 8.99 -1.36 -0.79
C LEU A 196 7.53 -1.01 -0.46
N LYS A 197 6.67 -2.04 -0.30
CA LYS A 197 5.23 -1.90 -0.07
C LYS A 197 4.52 -1.07 -1.15
N LEU A 198 5.01 -1.17 -2.39
CA LEU A 198 4.39 -0.51 -3.53
C LEU A 198 2.94 -0.97 -3.68
N ASP A 199 2.07 0.00 -3.95
CA ASP A 199 0.67 -0.28 -4.22
C ASP A 199 0.48 -0.72 -5.68
N ARG A 200 -0.79 -0.93 -6.08
CA ARG A 200 -1.09 -1.36 -7.44
C ARG A 200 -0.67 -0.32 -8.48
N ALA A 201 -0.89 0.96 -8.24
CA ALA A 201 -0.55 2.02 -9.20
C ALA A 201 0.96 2.06 -9.46
N MET A 202 1.77 2.04 -8.41
CA MET A 202 3.23 2.00 -8.52
C MET A 202 3.72 0.72 -9.20
N LEU A 203 3.16 -0.45 -8.86
CA LEU A 203 3.54 -1.70 -9.54
C LEU A 203 3.16 -1.70 -11.04
N GLU A 204 2.03 -1.11 -11.41
CA GLU A 204 1.62 -0.93 -12.81
C GLU A 204 2.57 0.03 -13.54
N PHE A 205 3.01 1.10 -12.88
CA PHE A 205 3.98 2.04 -13.44
C PHE A 205 5.38 1.42 -13.60
N ASN A 206 5.91 0.73 -12.59
CA ASN A 206 7.20 0.05 -12.70
C ASN A 206 7.18 -1.00 -13.83
N LEU A 207 6.08 -1.74 -14.00
CA LEU A 207 5.91 -2.65 -15.14
C LEU A 207 5.87 -1.90 -16.48
N PHE A 208 5.22 -0.76 -16.50
CA PHE A 208 5.13 0.07 -17.68
C PHE A 208 6.51 0.64 -18.08
N GLU A 209 7.31 1.10 -17.12
CA GLU A 209 8.70 1.52 -17.36
C GLU A 209 9.59 0.37 -17.83
N LEU A 210 9.34 -0.87 -17.39
CA LEU A 210 10.03 -2.04 -17.92
C LEU A 210 9.69 -2.31 -19.40
N PHE A 211 8.48 -1.96 -19.85
CA PHE A 211 8.10 -2.04 -21.26
C PHE A 211 8.63 -0.85 -22.07
N TYR A 212 8.71 0.32 -21.44
CA TYR A 212 9.11 1.59 -22.06
C TYR A 212 10.16 2.32 -21.21
N PRO A 213 11.44 1.90 -21.23
CA PRO A 213 12.48 2.45 -20.35
C PRO A 213 12.73 3.95 -20.54
N ASN A 214 12.44 4.47 -21.75
CA ASN A 214 12.62 5.89 -22.09
C ASN A 214 11.37 6.74 -21.83
N TRP A 215 10.34 6.21 -21.15
CA TRP A 215 9.06 6.89 -20.97
C TRP A 215 9.16 8.27 -20.32
N LYS A 216 10.02 8.44 -19.31
CA LYS A 216 10.24 9.73 -18.65
C LYS A 216 10.76 10.81 -19.61
N GLN A 217 11.37 10.41 -20.72
CA GLN A 217 11.88 11.27 -21.78
C GLN A 217 11.12 11.06 -23.11
N ALA A 218 9.86 10.59 -23.04
CA ALA A 218 9.09 10.22 -24.21
C ALA A 218 8.99 11.37 -25.21
N ASP A 219 9.27 11.03 -26.47
CA ASP A 219 9.05 11.88 -27.63
C ASP A 219 7.71 11.55 -28.30
N TYR A 220 7.34 12.35 -29.29
CA TYR A 220 6.07 12.18 -30.00
C TYR A 220 5.90 10.79 -30.65
N PRO A 221 6.92 10.21 -31.33
CA PRO A 221 6.84 8.84 -31.84
C PRO A 221 6.53 7.80 -30.76
N LEU A 222 7.18 7.87 -29.59
CA LEU A 222 6.90 6.95 -28.49
C LEU A 222 5.48 7.12 -27.94
N LEU A 223 4.98 8.36 -27.85
CA LEU A 223 3.61 8.65 -27.42
C LEU A 223 2.57 8.07 -28.39
N GLU A 224 2.80 8.17 -29.70
CA GLU A 224 1.93 7.54 -30.71
C GLU A 224 1.94 6.00 -30.58
N GLU A 225 3.11 5.39 -30.41
CA GLU A 225 3.24 3.93 -30.22
C GLU A 225 2.47 3.46 -28.97
N VAL A 226 2.69 4.12 -27.83
CA VAL A 226 2.01 3.80 -26.57
C VAL A 226 0.51 4.01 -26.72
N GLY A 227 0.09 5.14 -27.29
CA GLY A 227 -1.31 5.47 -27.55
C GLY A 227 -2.05 4.43 -28.39
N ALA A 228 -1.39 3.89 -29.41
CA ALA A 228 -1.95 2.83 -30.25
C ALA A 228 -2.10 1.49 -29.51
N ASN A 229 -1.24 1.22 -28.52
CA ASN A 229 -1.16 -0.07 -27.83
C ASN A 229 -1.72 -0.08 -26.39
N LEU A 230 -2.36 1.00 -25.93
CA LEU A 230 -2.81 1.17 -24.53
C LEU A 230 -3.58 -0.03 -23.96
N ILE A 231 -4.56 -0.56 -24.71
CA ILE A 231 -5.38 -1.71 -24.27
C ILE A 231 -4.49 -2.93 -24.04
N ARG A 232 -3.62 -3.25 -25.01
CA ARG A 232 -2.72 -4.40 -24.94
C ARG A 232 -1.71 -4.27 -23.81
N ILE A 233 -1.16 -3.07 -23.60
CA ILE A 233 -0.22 -2.80 -22.50
C ILE A 233 -0.92 -3.03 -21.17
N LYS A 234 -2.11 -2.44 -20.98
CA LYS A 234 -2.90 -2.60 -19.77
C LYS A 234 -3.27 -4.05 -19.49
N GLU A 235 -3.80 -4.77 -20.48
CA GLU A 235 -4.15 -6.19 -20.35
C GLU A 235 -2.94 -7.03 -19.96
N ARG A 236 -1.78 -6.76 -20.55
CA ARG A 236 -0.53 -7.45 -20.20
C ARG A 236 -0.09 -7.14 -18.77
N SER A 237 -0.14 -5.89 -18.34
CA SER A 237 0.18 -5.51 -16.95
C SER A 237 -0.75 -6.19 -15.96
N VAL A 238 -2.07 -6.21 -16.26
CA VAL A 238 -3.07 -6.90 -15.43
C VAL A 238 -2.80 -8.41 -15.37
N ALA A 239 -2.44 -9.05 -16.48
CA ALA A 239 -2.11 -10.47 -16.52
C ALA A 239 -0.87 -10.80 -15.67
N ILE A 240 0.19 -9.98 -15.75
CA ILE A 240 1.43 -10.18 -14.98
C ILE A 240 1.18 -9.98 -13.48
N LEU A 241 0.47 -8.93 -13.08
CA LEU A 241 0.15 -8.67 -11.67
C LEU A 241 -0.89 -9.64 -11.10
N GLY A 242 -1.73 -10.20 -11.97
CA GLY A 242 -2.74 -11.21 -11.67
C GLY A 242 -2.20 -12.65 -11.60
N TYR A 243 -0.88 -12.85 -11.62
CA TYR A 243 -0.28 -14.18 -11.63
C TYR A 243 -0.70 -15.01 -10.39
N PRO A 244 -1.25 -16.24 -10.57
CA PRO A 244 -1.86 -16.99 -9.46
C PRO A 244 -0.94 -17.29 -8.27
N LEU A 245 0.36 -17.50 -8.51
CA LEU A 245 1.33 -17.78 -7.45
C LEU A 245 2.00 -16.51 -6.93
N GLY A 246 1.70 -15.32 -7.46
CA GLY A 246 2.32 -14.07 -7.03
C GLY A 246 2.08 -13.74 -5.55
N GLY A 247 0.87 -14.02 -5.04
CA GLY A 247 0.56 -13.87 -3.61
C GLY A 247 1.34 -14.84 -2.72
N ALA A 248 1.46 -16.10 -3.14
CA ALA A 248 2.23 -17.11 -2.42
C ALA A 248 3.73 -16.79 -2.43
N LEU A 249 4.25 -16.32 -3.57
CA LEU A 249 5.64 -15.86 -3.70
C LEU A 249 5.92 -14.66 -2.80
N ALA A 250 5.03 -13.65 -2.79
CA ALA A 250 5.15 -12.51 -1.88
C ALA A 250 5.16 -12.95 -0.41
N ALA A 251 4.32 -13.92 -0.01
CA ALA A 251 4.33 -14.45 1.35
C ALA A 251 5.66 -15.14 1.72
N GLN A 252 6.33 -15.78 0.75
CA GLN A 252 7.68 -16.34 0.94
C GLN A 252 8.72 -15.24 1.05
N VAL A 253 8.74 -14.29 0.11
CA VAL A 253 9.68 -13.17 0.09
C VAL A 253 9.60 -12.34 1.37
N LYS A 254 8.39 -12.15 1.92
CA LYS A 254 8.15 -11.41 3.18
C LYS A 254 9.01 -11.92 4.34
N ARG A 255 9.34 -13.21 4.38
CA ARG A 255 10.17 -13.82 5.44
C ARG A 255 11.61 -13.31 5.45
N TYR A 256 12.09 -12.84 4.30
CA TYR A 256 13.45 -12.36 4.10
C TYR A 256 13.58 -10.83 4.18
N VAL A 257 12.46 -10.11 4.31
CA VAL A 257 12.43 -8.63 4.34
C VAL A 257 13.08 -8.00 5.60
N PRO A 258 12.92 -8.54 6.83
CA PRO A 258 13.36 -7.83 8.05
C PRO A 258 14.83 -7.35 8.05
N PRO A 259 15.82 -8.14 7.58
CA PRO A 259 17.20 -7.68 7.43
C PRO A 259 17.35 -6.43 6.56
N PHE A 260 16.70 -6.40 5.38
CA PHE A 260 16.81 -5.29 4.44
C PHE A 260 16.11 -4.03 4.94
N PHE A 261 15.05 -4.19 5.72
CA PHE A 261 14.42 -3.08 6.44
C PHE A 261 15.37 -2.39 7.41
N VAL A 262 16.04 -3.16 8.25
CA VAL A 262 16.97 -2.60 9.24
C VAL A 262 18.21 -2.04 8.56
N LEU A 263 18.68 -2.70 7.49
CA LEU A 263 19.79 -2.21 6.67
C LEU A 263 19.45 -0.85 6.03
N ARG A 264 18.26 -0.69 5.45
CA ARG A 264 17.81 0.60 4.91
C ARG A 264 17.85 1.70 5.96
N ASP A 265 17.26 1.45 7.12
CA ASP A 265 17.20 2.44 8.20
C ASP A 265 18.60 2.82 8.72
N ALA A 266 19.54 1.87 8.73
CA ALA A 266 20.94 2.13 9.07
C ALA A 266 21.64 2.97 8.00
N LEU A 267 21.46 2.64 6.71
CA LEU A 267 22.06 3.36 5.58
C LEU A 267 21.49 4.77 5.41
N GLU A 268 20.19 4.96 5.62
CA GLU A 268 19.56 6.30 5.55
C GLU A 268 20.15 7.28 6.58
N LYS A 269 20.55 6.76 7.75
CA LYS A 269 21.06 7.59 8.83
C LYS A 269 22.58 7.78 8.80
N GLU A 270 23.31 6.69 8.58
CA GLU A 270 24.77 6.70 8.69
C GLU A 270 25.48 6.72 7.34
N GLY A 271 24.75 6.54 6.23
CA GLY A 271 25.30 6.52 4.88
C GLY A 271 26.03 5.21 4.54
N ALA A 272 26.53 5.12 3.31
CA ALA A 272 27.17 3.91 2.80
C ALA A 272 28.49 3.52 3.52
N LYS A 273 29.09 4.41 4.31
CA LYS A 273 30.35 4.16 5.04
C LYS A 273 30.28 2.97 6.00
N ILE A 274 29.10 2.65 6.53
CA ILE A 274 28.90 1.51 7.44
C ILE A 274 29.15 0.16 6.77
N LEU A 275 29.11 0.10 5.43
CA LEU A 275 29.35 -1.12 4.66
C LEU A 275 30.85 -1.47 4.56
N GLY A 276 31.75 -0.55 4.92
CA GLY A 276 33.20 -0.76 4.83
C GLY A 276 33.80 -1.59 5.98
N SER A 277 33.07 -1.76 7.10
CA SER A 277 33.55 -2.43 8.32
C SER A 277 32.44 -3.23 8.98
N GLN A 278 32.71 -4.49 9.29
CA GLN A 278 31.77 -5.39 9.95
C GLN A 278 31.32 -4.87 11.32
N MET A 279 32.25 -4.28 12.08
CA MET A 279 31.95 -3.73 13.41
C MET A 279 31.00 -2.52 13.31
N ASP A 280 31.25 -1.63 12.34
CA ASP A 280 30.43 -0.43 12.15
C ASP A 280 29.03 -0.80 11.63
N LEU A 281 28.95 -1.76 10.69
CA LEU A 281 27.68 -2.29 10.22
C LEU A 281 26.84 -2.85 11.37
N VAL A 282 27.41 -3.74 12.19
CA VAL A 282 26.68 -4.40 13.28
C VAL A 282 26.17 -3.37 14.29
N ARG A 283 26.98 -2.36 14.63
CA ARG A 283 26.57 -1.28 15.56
C ARG A 283 25.42 -0.45 14.98
N ALA A 284 25.53 -0.04 13.73
CA ALA A 284 24.52 0.75 13.04
C ALA A 284 23.20 -0.02 12.91
N VAL A 285 23.27 -1.30 12.51
CA VAL A 285 22.12 -2.20 12.36
C VAL A 285 21.41 -2.45 13.69
N ARG A 286 22.13 -2.71 14.79
CA ARG A 286 21.50 -2.85 16.12
C ARG A 286 20.77 -1.58 16.54
N THR A 287 21.41 -0.43 16.34
CA THR A 287 20.80 0.87 16.67
C THR A 287 19.56 1.13 15.82
N ALA A 288 19.61 0.82 14.52
CA ALA A 288 18.49 0.93 13.61
C ALA A 288 17.33 -0.01 14.00
N TYR A 289 17.64 -1.27 14.37
CA TYR A 289 16.66 -2.26 14.84
C TYR A 289 15.88 -1.74 16.05
N GLN A 290 16.59 -1.23 17.08
CA GLN A 290 15.94 -0.74 18.30
C GLN A 290 15.03 0.46 18.03
N ARG A 291 15.51 1.45 17.25
CA ARG A 291 14.67 2.60 16.88
C ARG A 291 13.44 2.19 16.09
N ARG A 292 13.60 1.27 15.13
CA ARG A 292 12.49 0.77 14.34
C ARG A 292 11.49 0.01 15.22
N TYR A 293 11.98 -0.82 16.12
CA TYR A 293 11.16 -1.56 17.07
C TYR A 293 10.29 -0.64 17.92
N GLU A 294 10.86 0.42 18.51
CA GLU A 294 10.12 1.41 19.30
C GLU A 294 9.08 2.17 18.45
N ARG A 295 9.48 2.59 17.25
CA ARG A 295 8.60 3.30 16.31
C ARG A 295 7.42 2.43 15.88
N GLU A 296 7.66 1.19 15.47
CA GLU A 296 6.61 0.26 15.06
C GLU A 296 5.70 -0.07 16.25
N ARG A 297 6.23 -0.28 17.45
CA ARG A 297 5.41 -0.50 18.65
C ARG A 297 4.45 0.67 18.92
N ALA A 298 4.95 1.90 18.90
CA ALA A 298 4.13 3.10 19.12
C ALA A 298 3.08 3.30 18.01
N ARG A 299 3.50 3.08 16.75
CA ARG A 299 2.61 3.14 15.58
C ARG A 299 1.49 2.11 15.67
N LEU A 300 1.81 0.85 16.01
CA LEU A 300 0.85 -0.24 16.15
C LEU A 300 -0.15 0.03 17.27
N ALA A 301 0.31 0.50 18.43
CA ALA A 301 -0.57 0.88 19.53
C ALA A 301 -1.55 1.97 19.08
N THR A 302 -1.05 3.02 18.43
CA THR A 302 -1.89 4.11 17.91
C THR A 302 -2.87 3.62 16.85
N ALA A 303 -2.43 2.80 15.90
CA ALA A 303 -3.28 2.25 14.84
C ALA A 303 -4.36 1.32 15.39
N ALA A 304 -4.00 0.44 16.33
CA ALA A 304 -4.93 -0.46 17.00
C ALA A 304 -6.00 0.33 17.78
N THR A 305 -5.60 1.34 18.53
CA THR A 305 -6.54 2.21 19.28
C THR A 305 -7.48 2.97 18.34
N ARG A 306 -6.96 3.56 17.25
CA ARG A 306 -7.79 4.25 16.25
C ARG A 306 -8.77 3.30 15.57
N ALA A 307 -8.31 2.10 15.18
CA ALA A 307 -9.17 1.09 14.57
C ALA A 307 -10.27 0.62 15.54
N LEU A 308 -9.94 0.43 16.83
CA LEU A 308 -10.91 0.08 17.85
C LEU A 308 -11.98 1.17 18.02
N ILE A 309 -11.58 2.44 18.11
CA ILE A 309 -12.49 3.59 18.21
C ILE A 309 -13.38 3.68 16.96
N TYR A 310 -12.78 3.58 15.77
CA TYR A 310 -13.52 3.67 14.51
C TYR A 310 -14.54 2.54 14.35
N ILE A 311 -14.15 1.30 14.64
CA ILE A 311 -15.04 0.13 14.56
C ILE A 311 -16.15 0.23 15.60
N PHE A 312 -15.85 0.70 16.80
CA PHE A 312 -16.85 0.93 17.83
C PHE A 312 -17.85 2.03 17.42
N LEU A 313 -17.37 3.16 16.92
CA LEU A 313 -18.22 4.27 16.48
C LEU A 313 -19.10 3.91 15.29
N THR A 314 -18.52 3.25 14.29
CA THR A 314 -19.28 2.76 13.12
C THR A 314 -20.34 1.73 13.53
N LYS A 315 -20.05 0.87 14.51
CA LYS A 315 -21.05 -0.06 15.05
C LYS A 315 -22.19 0.68 15.74
N ILE A 316 -21.92 1.72 16.54
CA ILE A 316 -22.99 2.58 17.13
C ILE A 316 -23.89 3.15 16.03
N LEU A 317 -23.28 3.78 15.02
CA LEU A 317 -24.03 4.43 13.94
C LEU A 317 -24.89 3.42 13.16
N LEU A 318 -24.31 2.28 12.76
CA LEU A 318 -25.04 1.26 12.01
C LEU A 318 -26.09 0.55 12.87
N SER A 319 -25.84 0.38 14.17
CA SER A 319 -26.83 -0.19 15.07
C SER A 319 -28.04 0.73 15.24
N LEU A 320 -27.83 2.05 15.35
CA LEU A 320 -28.91 3.03 15.42
C LEU A 320 -29.66 3.19 14.08
N ALA A 321 -28.94 3.19 12.96
CA ALA A 321 -29.51 3.45 11.64
C ALA A 321 -30.20 2.24 11.02
N PHE A 322 -29.71 1.02 11.25
CA PHE A 322 -30.17 -0.18 10.55
C PHE A 322 -30.59 -1.30 11.50
N GLU A 323 -29.77 -1.64 12.50
CA GLU A 323 -30.01 -2.82 13.33
C GLU A 323 -31.25 -2.70 14.22
N LEU A 324 -31.36 -1.59 14.97
CA LEU A 324 -32.49 -1.34 15.87
C LEU A 324 -33.81 -1.14 15.09
N PRO A 325 -33.84 -0.35 13.99
CA PRO A 325 -35.04 -0.28 13.15
C PRO A 325 -35.43 -1.64 12.57
N ALA A 326 -34.49 -2.44 12.06
CA ALA A 326 -34.78 -3.74 11.47
C ALA A 326 -35.35 -4.73 12.50
N GLU A 327 -34.75 -4.84 13.68
CA GLU A 327 -35.28 -5.70 14.75
C GLU A 327 -36.69 -5.26 15.17
N ARG A 328 -36.93 -3.95 15.29
CA ARG A 328 -38.24 -3.43 15.69
C ARG A 328 -39.31 -3.59 14.61
N PHE A 329 -38.99 -3.30 13.34
CA PHE A 329 -39.97 -3.34 12.25
C PHE A 329 -40.21 -4.74 11.68
N ILE A 330 -39.18 -5.59 11.61
CA ILE A 330 -39.30 -6.94 11.03
C ILE A 330 -39.69 -7.97 12.09
N TYR A 331 -39.11 -7.88 13.29
CA TYR A 331 -39.25 -8.91 14.33
C TYR A 331 -40.07 -8.46 15.55
N GLY A 332 -40.58 -7.22 15.56
CA GLY A 332 -41.52 -6.69 16.55
C GLY A 332 -40.90 -6.28 17.88
N GLU A 333 -39.78 -6.88 18.29
CA GLU A 333 -39.09 -6.56 19.53
C GLU A 333 -37.56 -6.57 19.37
N VAL A 334 -36.89 -5.74 20.17
CA VAL A 334 -35.43 -5.75 20.25
C VAL A 334 -35.01 -6.74 21.32
N ARG A 335 -34.49 -7.89 20.90
CA ARG A 335 -33.93 -8.89 21.82
C ARG A 335 -32.63 -8.38 22.43
N ARG A 336 -32.68 -8.05 23.73
CA ARG A 336 -31.59 -7.35 24.44
C ARG A 336 -30.28 -8.14 24.46
N ILE A 337 -30.34 -9.45 24.73
CA ILE A 337 -29.14 -10.29 24.83
C ILE A 337 -28.45 -10.43 23.45
N PRO A 338 -29.15 -10.82 22.36
CA PRO A 338 -28.59 -10.81 21.01
C PRO A 338 -27.97 -9.48 20.60
N PHE A 339 -28.67 -8.37 20.85
CA PHE A 339 -28.17 -7.03 20.55
C PHE A 339 -26.86 -6.74 21.29
N MET A 340 -26.79 -7.07 22.58
CA MET A 340 -25.58 -6.82 23.38
C MET A 340 -24.39 -7.65 22.94
N ILE A 341 -24.61 -8.92 22.63
CA ILE A 341 -23.55 -9.78 22.09
C ILE A 341 -23.08 -9.22 20.73
N ASN A 342 -24.00 -8.89 19.82
CA ASN A 342 -23.62 -8.37 18.50
C ASN A 342 -22.92 -7.00 18.57
N PHE A 343 -23.27 -6.18 19.56
CA PHE A 343 -22.68 -4.86 19.77
C PHE A 343 -21.28 -4.94 20.39
N PHE A 344 -21.09 -5.73 21.45
CA PHE A 344 -19.83 -5.77 22.21
C PHE A 344 -18.82 -6.81 21.75
N PHE A 345 -19.27 -7.91 21.14
CA PHE A 345 -18.37 -8.99 20.74
C PHE A 345 -17.30 -8.54 19.73
N PRO A 346 -17.60 -7.77 18.67
CA PRO A 346 -16.57 -7.38 17.70
C PRO A 346 -15.48 -6.45 18.30
N PRO A 347 -15.80 -5.39 19.06
CA PRO A 347 -14.79 -4.60 19.78
C PRO A 347 -13.95 -5.44 20.76
N LEU A 348 -14.60 -6.33 21.51
CA LEU A 348 -13.92 -7.24 22.44
C LEU A 348 -12.94 -8.15 21.70
N LEU A 349 -13.33 -8.69 20.54
CA LEU A 349 -12.48 -9.56 19.73
C LEU A 349 -11.20 -8.84 19.27
N ILE A 350 -11.31 -7.61 18.77
CA ILE A 350 -10.11 -6.81 18.40
C ILE A 350 -9.25 -6.54 19.62
N PHE A 351 -9.85 -6.16 20.74
CA PHE A 351 -9.11 -5.93 21.98
C PHE A 351 -8.32 -7.18 22.43
N LEU A 352 -8.92 -8.37 22.36
CA LEU A 352 -8.22 -9.62 22.67
C LEU A 352 -7.12 -9.95 21.65
N LEU A 353 -7.37 -9.71 20.36
CA LEU A 353 -6.38 -9.92 19.31
C LEU A 353 -5.18 -8.97 19.45
N THR A 354 -5.39 -7.73 19.92
CA THR A 354 -4.31 -6.75 20.11
C THR A 354 -3.50 -7.02 21.39
N LEU A 355 -4.13 -7.49 22.47
CA LEU A 355 -3.41 -7.95 23.66
C LEU A 355 -2.51 -9.16 23.40
N SER A 356 -2.92 -10.02 22.46
CA SER A 356 -2.17 -11.21 22.06
C SER A 356 -0.94 -10.91 21.17
N LEU A 357 -0.64 -9.63 20.90
CA LEU A 357 0.51 -9.21 20.12
C LEU A 357 1.78 -9.23 20.98
N THR A 358 2.48 -10.36 20.99
CA THR A 358 3.81 -10.47 21.57
C THR A 358 4.85 -9.82 20.64
N PRO A 359 5.61 -8.81 21.09
CA PRO A 359 6.70 -8.25 20.29
C PRO A 359 7.82 -9.26 20.05
N PRO A 360 8.63 -9.09 18.99
CA PRO A 360 9.83 -9.93 18.78
C PRO A 360 10.80 -9.82 19.96
N GLY A 361 11.27 -10.97 20.48
CA GLY A 361 12.26 -11.04 21.55
C GLY A 361 13.69 -10.76 21.08
N ARG A 362 14.65 -10.73 22.03
CA ARG A 362 16.08 -10.49 21.76
C ARG A 362 16.71 -11.48 20.78
N GLU A 363 16.28 -12.73 20.79
CA GLU A 363 16.74 -13.75 19.84
C GLU A 363 16.47 -13.36 18.37
N ASN A 364 15.36 -12.67 18.12
CA ASN A 364 15.02 -12.19 16.79
C ASN A 364 15.97 -11.08 16.31
N GLU A 365 16.38 -10.18 17.21
CA GLU A 365 17.36 -9.14 16.92
C GLU A 365 18.68 -9.76 16.44
N GLU A 366 19.20 -10.75 17.17
CA GLU A 366 20.46 -11.41 16.80
C GLU A 366 20.39 -12.10 15.44
N ARG A 367 19.26 -12.76 15.13
CA ARG A 367 19.04 -13.34 13.81
C ARG A 367 19.05 -12.29 12.71
N VAL A 368 18.41 -11.14 12.94
CA VAL A 368 18.38 -10.01 11.98
C VAL A 368 19.77 -9.46 11.74
N VAL A 369 20.53 -9.20 12.80
CA VAL A 369 21.91 -8.70 12.69
C VAL A 369 22.78 -9.67 11.89
N LYS A 370 22.77 -10.97 12.24
CA LYS A 370 23.54 -12.00 11.52
C LYS A 370 23.13 -12.12 10.04
N ALA A 371 21.84 -11.96 9.73
CA ALA A 371 21.38 -12.00 8.35
C ALA A 371 21.86 -10.78 7.55
N VAL A 372 21.85 -9.57 8.12
CA VAL A 372 22.39 -8.38 7.45
C VAL A 372 23.89 -8.54 7.17
N GLU A 373 24.63 -9.01 8.17
CA GLU A 373 26.06 -9.29 8.07
C GLU A 373 26.35 -10.32 6.97
N GLY A 374 25.62 -11.44 6.95
CA GLY A 374 25.74 -12.47 5.92
C GLY A 374 25.37 -11.97 4.51
N ALA A 375 24.40 -11.05 4.40
CA ALA A 375 24.02 -10.47 3.11
C ALA A 375 25.08 -9.51 2.55
N VAL A 376 25.79 -8.76 3.42
CA VAL A 376 26.79 -7.76 3.00
C VAL A 376 28.17 -8.35 2.79
N PHE A 377 28.67 -9.17 3.73
CA PHE A 377 30.05 -9.67 3.72
C PHE A 377 30.18 -11.09 3.17
N GLY A 378 29.07 -11.80 2.96
CA GLY A 378 29.08 -13.19 2.52
C GLY A 378 29.46 -14.15 3.65
N GLY A 379 28.46 -14.85 4.19
CA GLY A 379 28.63 -15.90 5.20
C GLY A 379 27.71 -17.08 4.89
N GLY A 380 28.29 -18.26 4.69
CA GLY A 380 27.65 -19.43 4.04
C GLY A 380 26.47 -20.07 4.76
N ASP A 381 26.21 -19.78 6.03
CA ASP A 381 25.22 -20.48 6.86
C ASP A 381 24.08 -19.57 7.34
N GLY A 382 23.59 -18.72 6.44
CA GLY A 382 22.48 -17.80 6.70
C GLY A 382 21.12 -18.30 6.23
N ILE A 383 20.07 -17.54 6.57
CA ILE A 383 18.69 -17.73 6.06
C ILE A 383 18.58 -17.72 4.53
N PHE A 384 19.59 -17.20 3.83
CA PHE A 384 19.66 -17.09 2.37
C PHE A 384 20.28 -18.31 1.69
N SER A 385 20.74 -19.30 2.46
CA SER A 385 21.35 -20.53 1.95
C SER A 385 20.33 -21.49 1.33
N GLU A 386 20.81 -22.44 0.53
CA GLU A 386 19.97 -23.46 -0.13
C GLU A 386 19.18 -24.33 0.85
N GLN A 387 19.58 -24.39 2.12
CA GLN A 387 18.95 -25.19 3.17
C GLN A 387 17.56 -24.66 3.57
N TYR A 388 17.30 -23.38 3.32
CA TYR A 388 16.01 -22.72 3.61
C TYR A 388 15.16 -22.52 2.36
N ARG A 389 15.43 -23.29 1.30
CA ARG A 389 14.67 -23.25 0.05
C ARG A 389 13.18 -23.48 0.32
N VAL A 390 12.37 -22.53 -0.11
CA VAL A 390 10.92 -22.71 -0.14
C VAL A 390 10.42 -22.66 -1.56
N GLU A 391 9.76 -23.74 -1.97
CA GLU A 391 9.24 -23.93 -3.31
C GLU A 391 7.75 -23.61 -3.34
N VAL A 392 7.37 -22.67 -4.19
CA VAL A 392 5.96 -22.46 -4.52
C VAL A 392 5.64 -23.31 -5.74
N LYS A 393 4.80 -24.34 -5.55
CA LYS A 393 4.39 -25.27 -6.61
C LYS A 393 2.91 -25.12 -6.92
N LYS A 394 2.57 -25.24 -8.21
CA LYS A 394 1.20 -25.41 -8.67
C LYS A 394 0.71 -26.80 -8.25
N ARG A 395 -0.42 -26.86 -7.54
CA ARG A 395 -1.02 -28.13 -7.11
C ARG A 395 -1.74 -28.81 -8.29
N SER A 396 -1.82 -30.13 -8.28
CA SER A 396 -2.59 -30.89 -9.27
C SER A 396 -4.09 -30.55 -9.18
N ARG A 397 -4.82 -30.67 -10.30
CA ARG A 397 -6.26 -30.35 -10.35
C ARG A 397 -7.08 -31.18 -9.36
N THR A 398 -6.77 -32.48 -9.23
CA THR A 398 -7.47 -33.40 -8.33
C THR A 398 -7.22 -33.06 -6.86
N LEU A 399 -5.96 -32.82 -6.48
CA LEU A 399 -5.62 -32.40 -5.12
C LEU A 399 -6.27 -31.04 -4.78
N SER A 400 -6.31 -30.11 -5.74
CA SER A 400 -6.97 -28.83 -5.56
C SER A 400 -8.48 -28.98 -5.31
N LEU A 401 -9.15 -29.91 -6.02
CA LEU A 401 -10.58 -30.18 -5.83
C LEU A 401 -10.85 -30.75 -4.44
N VAL A 402 -10.09 -31.76 -4.02
CA VAL A 402 -10.25 -32.38 -2.69
C VAL A 402 -10.04 -31.35 -1.58
N LEU A 403 -8.98 -30.55 -1.67
CA LEU A 403 -8.72 -29.49 -0.70
C LEU A 403 -9.80 -28.40 -0.70
N PHE A 404 -10.37 -28.07 -1.87
CA PHE A 404 -11.49 -27.14 -1.95
C PHE A 404 -12.74 -27.69 -1.26
N LEU A 405 -13.06 -28.98 -1.44
CA LEU A 405 -14.20 -29.61 -0.76
C LEU A 405 -14.01 -29.66 0.76
N LEU A 406 -12.80 -30.02 1.23
CA LEU A 406 -12.47 -29.99 2.66
C LEU A 406 -12.58 -28.56 3.23
N TYR A 407 -12.14 -27.57 2.46
CA TYR A 407 -12.26 -26.17 2.82
C TYR A 407 -13.73 -25.70 2.89
N LEU A 408 -14.57 -26.13 1.96
CA LEU A 408 -16.01 -25.83 1.97
C LEU A 408 -16.72 -26.50 3.15
N ALA A 409 -16.37 -27.75 3.45
CA ALA A 409 -16.88 -28.46 4.62
C ALA A 409 -16.50 -27.74 5.92
N THR A 410 -15.26 -27.24 6.02
CA THR A 410 -14.80 -26.43 7.16
C THR A 410 -15.65 -25.17 7.35
N PHE A 411 -15.98 -24.48 6.25
CA PHE A 411 -16.88 -23.34 6.25
C PHE A 411 -18.27 -23.69 6.80
N ALA A 412 -18.86 -24.78 6.31
CA ALA A 412 -20.19 -25.23 6.71
C ALA A 412 -20.23 -25.63 8.20
N VAL A 413 -19.20 -26.35 8.67
CA VAL A 413 -19.08 -26.75 10.08
C VAL A 413 -18.95 -25.53 11.00
N ILE A 414 -18.05 -24.58 10.68
CA ILE A 414 -17.80 -23.42 11.54
C ILE A 414 -19.02 -22.49 11.57
N PHE A 415 -19.56 -22.09 10.42
CA PHE A 415 -20.73 -21.21 10.40
C PHE A 415 -21.99 -21.91 10.89
N GLY A 416 -22.14 -23.21 10.63
CA GLY A 416 -23.24 -24.01 11.18
C GLY A 416 -23.19 -24.07 12.70
N ALA A 417 -22.03 -24.40 13.29
CA ALA A 417 -21.84 -24.45 14.74
C ALA A 417 -22.07 -23.09 15.40
N VAL A 418 -21.51 -22.01 14.84
CA VAL A 418 -21.72 -20.66 15.38
C VAL A 418 -23.18 -20.24 15.24
N SER A 419 -23.84 -20.51 14.11
CA SER A 419 -25.27 -20.21 13.93
C SER A 419 -26.13 -20.97 14.94
N TYR A 420 -25.81 -22.24 15.19
CA TYR A 420 -26.50 -23.04 16.20
C TYR A 420 -26.35 -22.44 17.60
N LEU A 421 -25.13 -22.09 17.99
CA LEU A 421 -24.86 -21.42 19.28
C LEU A 421 -25.60 -20.07 19.40
N LEU A 422 -25.62 -19.26 18.35
CA LEU A 422 -26.33 -17.98 18.36
C LEU A 422 -27.85 -18.16 18.47
N ARG A 423 -28.42 -19.19 17.83
CA ARG A 423 -29.85 -19.52 17.96
C ARG A 423 -30.24 -19.95 19.37
N LEU A 424 -29.33 -20.60 20.12
CA LEU A 424 -29.58 -20.93 21.53
C LEU A 424 -29.73 -19.68 22.42
N VAL A 425 -29.26 -18.52 21.96
CA VAL A 425 -29.38 -17.23 22.65
C VAL A 425 -30.42 -16.33 21.96
N ASP A 426 -31.36 -16.92 21.22
CA ASP A 426 -32.46 -16.23 20.53
C ASP A 426 -32.04 -15.20 19.47
N PHE A 427 -30.89 -15.39 18.82
CA PHE A 427 -30.55 -14.55 17.66
C PHE A 427 -31.53 -14.78 16.49
N THR A 428 -32.01 -13.67 15.90
CA THR A 428 -32.73 -13.69 14.63
C THR A 428 -31.81 -14.09 13.48
N LEU A 429 -32.39 -14.54 12.35
CA LEU A 429 -31.59 -14.77 11.14
C LEU A 429 -30.84 -13.50 10.71
N PHE A 430 -31.48 -12.34 10.81
CA PHE A 430 -30.86 -11.04 10.52
C PHE A 430 -29.69 -10.73 11.47
N GLY A 431 -29.88 -10.94 12.77
CA GLY A 431 -28.83 -10.77 13.78
C GLY A 431 -27.64 -11.71 13.57
N ILE A 432 -27.87 -12.97 13.18
CA ILE A 432 -26.81 -13.93 12.82
C ILE A 432 -26.01 -13.42 11.61
N LEU A 433 -26.69 -12.96 10.56
CA LEU A 433 -26.04 -12.40 9.37
C LEU A 433 -25.20 -11.17 9.71
N LEU A 434 -25.73 -10.24 10.51
CA LEU A 434 -24.98 -9.09 10.99
C LEU A 434 -23.79 -9.49 11.85
N PHE A 435 -23.95 -10.45 12.74
CA PHE A 435 -22.86 -10.96 13.58
C PHE A 435 -21.73 -11.54 12.73
N PHE A 436 -22.04 -12.35 11.72
CA PHE A 436 -21.04 -12.87 10.80
C PHE A 436 -20.37 -11.76 9.99
N PHE A 437 -21.14 -10.79 9.50
CA PHE A 437 -20.61 -9.64 8.77
C PHE A 437 -19.60 -8.86 9.62
N TYR A 438 -20.00 -8.41 10.82
CA TYR A 438 -19.12 -7.62 11.69
C TYR A 438 -17.92 -8.43 12.17
N THR A 439 -18.13 -9.66 12.63
CA THR A 439 -17.03 -10.53 13.09
C THR A 439 -16.01 -10.78 11.98
N SER A 440 -16.48 -11.00 10.74
CA SER A 440 -15.59 -11.21 9.60
C SER A 440 -14.76 -9.96 9.26
N VAL A 441 -15.41 -8.78 9.22
CA VAL A 441 -14.73 -7.50 9.00
C VAL A 441 -13.69 -7.24 10.09
N VAL A 442 -14.07 -7.42 11.34
CA VAL A 442 -13.24 -7.21 12.53
C VAL A 442 -12.07 -8.19 12.59
N MET A 443 -12.27 -9.48 12.32
CA MET A 443 -11.19 -10.45 12.24
C MET A 443 -10.21 -10.12 11.12
N TYR A 444 -10.70 -9.72 9.95
CA TYR A 444 -9.86 -9.34 8.84
C TYR A 444 -9.00 -8.10 9.16
N PHE A 445 -9.60 -7.05 9.74
CA PHE A 445 -8.86 -5.88 10.20
C PHE A 445 -7.88 -6.22 11.33
N GLY A 446 -8.30 -7.03 12.31
CA GLY A 446 -7.44 -7.46 13.41
C GLY A 446 -6.21 -8.23 12.94
N VAL A 447 -6.37 -9.14 11.98
CA VAL A 447 -5.24 -9.84 11.35
C VAL A 447 -4.38 -8.88 10.52
N ARG A 448 -4.97 -7.93 9.80
CA ARG A 448 -4.20 -6.92 9.06
C ARG A 448 -3.34 -6.06 9.99
N VAL A 449 -3.86 -5.63 11.13
CA VAL A 449 -3.10 -4.91 12.18
C VAL A 449 -1.98 -5.79 12.74
N ARG A 450 -2.27 -7.08 12.98
CA ARG A 450 -1.27 -8.06 13.44
C ARG A 450 -0.18 -8.31 12.40
N ASP A 451 -0.51 -8.38 11.12
CA ASP A 451 0.45 -8.64 10.05
C ASP A 451 1.46 -7.50 9.87
N SER A 452 1.04 -6.26 10.16
CA SER A 452 1.96 -5.11 10.28
C SER A 452 2.88 -5.25 11.49
N SER A 453 2.41 -5.81 12.62
CA SER A 453 3.24 -6.01 13.82
C SER A 453 4.34 -7.05 13.66
N ARG A 454 4.17 -7.97 12.70
CA ARG A 454 5.12 -9.06 12.44
C ARG A 454 6.16 -8.72 11.39
N GLU A 455 6.24 -7.46 10.95
CA GLU A 455 7.19 -7.02 9.91
C GLU A 455 8.67 -7.19 10.29
N LEU A 456 8.99 -7.21 11.59
CA LEU A 456 10.35 -7.44 12.08
C LEU A 456 10.64 -8.88 12.49
N VAL A 457 9.62 -9.74 12.49
CA VAL A 457 9.76 -11.13 12.94
C VAL A 457 10.39 -11.95 11.83
N MET A 458 11.60 -12.44 12.07
CA MET A 458 12.18 -13.50 11.28
C MET A 458 11.67 -14.86 11.75
N VAL A 459 11.45 -15.76 10.79
CA VAL A 459 10.78 -17.04 11.02
C VAL A 459 11.49 -17.86 12.10
N GLY A 460 10.69 -18.49 12.97
CA GLY A 460 11.14 -19.48 13.96
C GLY A 460 10.31 -19.56 15.25
N GLY A 461 9.03 -19.16 15.24
CA GLY A 461 8.13 -19.47 16.34
C GLY A 461 7.63 -20.91 16.24
N LYS A 462 7.64 -21.65 17.35
CA LYS A 462 7.00 -22.97 17.42
C LYS A 462 5.49 -22.80 17.23
N GLU A 463 4.91 -23.40 16.20
CA GLU A 463 3.46 -23.48 16.06
C GLU A 463 2.92 -24.34 17.20
N THR A 464 2.08 -23.75 18.06
CA THR A 464 1.36 -24.51 19.09
C THR A 464 0.07 -25.07 18.51
N ILE A 465 -0.39 -26.22 19.01
CA ILE A 465 -1.67 -26.84 18.59
C ILE A 465 -2.82 -25.83 18.71
N ALA A 466 -2.83 -25.03 19.77
CA ALA A 466 -3.81 -23.95 19.97
C ALA A 466 -3.75 -22.89 18.85
N SER A 467 -2.56 -22.51 18.38
CA SER A 467 -2.41 -21.56 17.27
C SER A 467 -2.95 -22.11 15.95
N VAL A 468 -2.75 -23.42 15.70
CA VAL A 468 -3.28 -24.10 14.51
C VAL A 468 -4.81 -24.15 14.53
N LEU A 469 -5.40 -24.51 15.67
CA LEU A 469 -6.86 -24.55 15.84
C LEU A 469 -7.49 -23.16 15.68
N LEU A 470 -6.91 -22.11 16.28
CA LEU A 470 -7.39 -20.74 16.12
C LEU A 470 -7.28 -20.26 14.67
N SER A 471 -6.20 -20.60 13.98
CA SER A 471 -6.05 -20.31 12.54
C SER A 471 -7.13 -21.01 11.71
N PHE A 472 -7.47 -22.26 12.04
CA PHE A 472 -8.50 -23.01 11.34
C PHE A 472 -9.90 -22.40 11.54
N ILE A 473 -10.25 -22.03 12.78
CA ILE A 473 -11.56 -21.41 13.10
C ILE A 473 -11.69 -20.01 12.49
N SER A 474 -10.62 -19.23 12.49
CA SER A 474 -10.63 -17.86 11.96
C SER A 474 -10.65 -17.79 10.44
N LEU A 475 -10.15 -18.81 9.75
CA LEU A 475 -9.99 -18.82 8.29
C LEU A 475 -11.28 -18.45 7.51
N PRO A 476 -12.47 -19.00 7.84
CA PRO A 476 -13.69 -18.64 7.12
C PRO A 476 -14.09 -17.18 7.27
N PHE A 477 -14.03 -16.67 8.51
CA PHE A 477 -14.30 -15.27 8.82
C PHE A 477 -13.31 -14.34 8.12
N LEU A 478 -12.02 -14.70 8.11
CA LEU A 478 -10.99 -13.92 7.41
C LEU A 478 -11.25 -13.87 5.91
N LYS A 479 -11.68 -14.98 5.30
CA LYS A 479 -11.98 -15.00 3.87
C LYS A 479 -13.22 -14.15 3.56
N VAL A 480 -14.31 -14.29 4.31
CA VAL A 480 -15.51 -13.44 4.15
C VAL A 480 -15.15 -11.97 4.36
N GLY A 481 -14.42 -11.65 5.42
CA GLY A 481 -13.97 -10.29 5.72
C GLY A 481 -13.10 -9.70 4.62
N SER A 482 -12.22 -10.52 4.03
CA SER A 482 -11.40 -10.11 2.87
C SER A 482 -12.27 -9.78 1.65
N TYR A 483 -13.31 -10.57 1.37
CA TYR A 483 -14.23 -10.28 0.27
C TYR A 483 -15.04 -9.01 0.53
N VAL A 484 -15.53 -8.82 1.75
CA VAL A 484 -16.26 -7.59 2.14
C VAL A 484 -15.34 -6.38 2.01
N SER A 485 -14.11 -6.44 2.53
CA SER A 485 -13.15 -5.34 2.43
C SER A 485 -12.77 -5.04 0.98
N ILE A 486 -12.52 -6.08 0.17
CA ILE A 486 -12.24 -5.91 -1.26
C ILE A 486 -13.45 -5.34 -1.99
N GLY A 487 -14.67 -5.78 -1.66
CA GLY A 487 -15.93 -5.26 -2.19
C GLY A 487 -16.08 -3.77 -1.89
N LEU A 488 -15.92 -3.37 -0.63
CA LEU A 488 -15.95 -1.96 -0.19
C LEU A 488 -14.89 -1.11 -0.91
N SER A 489 -13.68 -1.65 -1.14
CA SER A 489 -12.65 -0.95 -1.93
C SER A 489 -12.89 -0.96 -3.44
N ARG A 490 -13.68 -1.91 -3.97
CA ARG A 490 -14.09 -1.98 -5.38
C ARG A 490 -15.26 -1.08 -5.70
N PHE A 491 -16.01 -0.62 -4.71
CA PHE A 491 -16.94 0.50 -4.85
C PHE A 491 -16.16 1.82 -4.92
N ASN A 492 -15.32 1.96 -5.94
CA ASN A 492 -14.72 3.24 -6.33
C ASN A 492 -15.79 4.32 -6.48
N PHE A 493 -17.07 3.99 -6.70
CA PHE A 493 -18.17 4.94 -6.67
C PHE A 493 -18.26 5.73 -5.36
N LEU A 494 -18.07 5.14 -4.17
CA LEU A 494 -18.17 5.90 -2.92
C LEU A 494 -16.99 6.87 -2.72
N VAL A 495 -15.79 6.45 -3.12
CA VAL A 495 -14.59 7.30 -3.10
C VAL A 495 -14.70 8.39 -4.17
N LEU A 496 -15.09 8.03 -5.39
CA LEU A 496 -15.34 8.95 -6.50
C LEU A 496 -16.47 9.93 -6.15
N PHE A 497 -17.54 9.47 -5.50
CA PHE A 497 -18.65 10.30 -5.02
C PHE A 497 -18.16 11.29 -3.96
N ALA A 498 -17.40 10.84 -2.97
CA ALA A 498 -16.79 11.73 -1.98
C ALA A 498 -15.85 12.75 -2.64
N THR A 499 -15.00 12.32 -3.59
CA THR A 499 -14.07 13.21 -4.30
C THR A 499 -14.78 14.21 -5.22
N LEU A 500 -15.84 13.81 -5.93
CA LEU A 500 -16.54 14.69 -6.86
C LEU A 500 -17.57 15.60 -6.19
N LEU A 501 -18.30 15.13 -5.18
CA LEU A 501 -19.39 15.89 -4.56
C LEU A 501 -19.03 16.60 -3.26
N ILE A 502 -17.99 16.13 -2.56
CA ILE A 502 -17.57 16.74 -1.29
C ILE A 502 -16.24 17.46 -1.50
N GLU A 503 -15.22 16.75 -1.97
CA GLU A 503 -13.86 17.29 -2.09
C GLU A 503 -13.77 18.39 -3.15
N ALA A 504 -14.32 18.18 -4.36
CA ALA A 504 -14.25 19.17 -5.43
C ALA A 504 -14.86 20.54 -5.07
N PRO A 505 -16.11 20.66 -4.57
CA PRO A 505 -16.65 21.95 -4.18
C PRO A 505 -15.90 22.56 -3.00
N PHE A 506 -15.47 21.73 -2.03
CA PHE A 506 -14.68 22.20 -0.90
C PHE A 506 -13.33 22.80 -1.33
N GLN A 507 -12.61 22.17 -2.25
CA GLN A 507 -11.34 22.69 -2.77
C GLN A 507 -11.53 23.99 -3.56
N LYS A 508 -12.62 24.11 -4.33
CA LYS A 508 -12.94 25.35 -5.05
C LYS A 508 -13.23 26.50 -4.09
N LEU A 509 -13.93 26.25 -2.98
CA LEU A 509 -14.15 27.25 -1.93
C LEU A 509 -12.83 27.71 -1.31
N ILE A 510 -11.91 26.78 -1.05
CA ILE A 510 -10.57 27.06 -0.55
C ILE A 510 -9.77 27.94 -1.53
N GLU A 511 -9.85 27.66 -2.83
CA GLU A 511 -9.20 28.49 -3.87
C GLU A 511 -9.73 29.93 -3.87
N ILE A 512 -11.05 30.09 -3.83
CA ILE A 512 -11.70 31.41 -3.78
C ILE A 512 -11.29 32.18 -2.51
N LEU A 513 -11.22 31.50 -1.36
CA LEU A 513 -10.77 32.11 -0.11
C LEU A 513 -9.30 32.54 -0.18
N GLU A 514 -8.46 31.80 -0.88
CA GLU A 514 -7.05 32.17 -1.07
C GLU A 514 -6.89 33.39 -1.97
N GLU A 515 -7.60 33.44 -3.09
CA GLU A 515 -7.64 34.62 -3.97
C GLU A 515 -8.14 35.85 -3.21
N TRP A 516 -9.19 35.69 -2.39
CA TRP A 516 -9.69 36.74 -1.53
C TRP A 516 -8.64 37.23 -0.52
N VAL A 517 -7.94 36.31 0.16
CA VAL A 517 -6.88 36.69 1.12
C VAL A 517 -5.70 37.37 0.41
N SER A 518 -5.33 36.91 -0.78
CA SER A 518 -4.27 37.53 -1.57
C SER A 518 -4.65 38.95 -1.99
N PHE A 519 -5.87 39.13 -2.51
CA PHE A 519 -6.41 40.43 -2.87
C PHE A 519 -6.46 41.40 -1.68
N MET A 520 -6.91 40.92 -0.52
CA MET A 520 -6.91 41.73 0.71
C MET A 520 -5.50 42.13 1.16
N ARG A 521 -4.49 41.28 0.91
CA ARG A 521 -3.10 41.61 1.20
C ARG A 521 -2.57 42.68 0.25
N GLU A 522 -2.83 42.53 -1.05
CA GLU A 522 -2.47 43.52 -2.08
C GLU A 522 -3.12 44.88 -1.79
N LYS A 523 -4.42 44.90 -1.48
CA LYS A 523 -5.12 46.14 -1.11
C LYS A 523 -4.61 46.75 0.19
N LYS A 524 -4.13 45.94 1.14
CA LYS A 524 -3.47 46.46 2.33
C LYS A 524 -2.11 47.09 1.97
N GLU A 525 -1.32 46.44 1.12
CA GLU A 525 -0.02 46.96 0.65
C GLU A 525 -0.16 48.25 -0.18
N GLU A 526 -1.26 48.45 -0.90
CA GLU A 526 -1.56 49.72 -1.61
C GLU A 526 -1.93 50.89 -0.68
N VAL A 527 -2.40 50.61 0.54
CA VAL A 527 -2.85 51.62 1.51
C VAL A 527 -1.71 52.13 2.40
N TYR A 528 -0.60 51.40 2.48
CA TYR A 528 0.63 51.79 3.18
C TYR A 528 1.68 52.31 2.20
#